data_AF-A0A348W981-F1
#
_entry.id   AF-A0A348W981-F1
#
_cell.length_a   1.000
_cell.length_b   1.000
_cell.length_c   1.000
_cell.angle_alpha   90.00
_cell.angle_beta   90.00
_cell.angle_gamma   90.00
#
_symmetry.space_group_name_H-M   'P 1'
#
loop_
_entity.id
_entity.type
_entity.pdbx_description
1 polymer ?
#
loop_
_entity_poly.entity_id
_entity_poly.type
_entity_poly.pdbx_seq_one_letter_code
_entity_poly.pdbx_strand_id
1 'polypeptide(L)'
;AEALNGPMIGSNFSRLVIDPNRGEDDPTLLMKLYDGSIIPANRHAGPAERETRLTRLYRPYHAALAELAARRDDTIIVSVHSFTRQLRGRLPRP
;
A
#
# COMPACT_ATOMS: atom_id res chain seq x y z
N ALA A 1 -11.36 -14.15 -1.28
CA ALA A 1 -10.75 -14.95 -0.19
C ALA A 1 -11.51 -16.25 -0.01
N GLU A 2 -12.85 -16.20 0.10
CA GLU A 2 -13.75 -17.36 0.19
C GLU A 2 -13.53 -18.42 -0.90
N ALA A 3 -13.41 -18.02 -2.17
CA ALA A 3 -13.17 -18.96 -3.27
C ALA A 3 -11.85 -19.75 -3.14
N LEU A 4 -10.88 -19.24 -2.38
CA LEU A 4 -9.61 -19.91 -2.08
C LEU A 4 -9.62 -20.57 -0.69
N ASN A 5 -10.73 -20.49 0.05
CA ASN A 5 -10.84 -20.87 1.45
C ASN A 5 -9.67 -20.34 2.30
N GLY A 6 -9.24 -19.10 2.03
CA GLY A 6 -8.03 -18.51 2.58
C GLY A 6 -8.31 -17.24 3.39
N PRO A 7 -7.40 -16.87 4.31
CA PRO A 7 -7.49 -15.61 5.03
C PRO A 7 -7.24 -14.42 4.07
N MET A 8 -7.76 -13.25 4.45
CA MET A 8 -7.48 -11.99 3.76
C MET A 8 -6.96 -10.97 4.76
N ILE A 9 -5.88 -10.28 4.38
CA ILE A 9 -5.48 -9.05 5.04
C ILE A 9 -5.59 -7.90 4.03
N GLY A 10 -6.12 -6.77 4.47
CA GLY A 10 -6.28 -5.59 3.64
C GLY A 10 -5.99 -4.34 4.46
N SER A 11 -5.40 -3.33 3.82
CA SER A 11 -5.27 -2.01 4.42
C SER A 11 -6.65 -1.38 4.58
N ASN A 12 -6.94 -0.82 5.76
CA ASN A 12 -8.14 -0.03 6.03
C ASN A 12 -7.89 1.49 5.89
N PHE A 13 -6.76 1.87 5.28
CA PHE A 13 -6.36 3.23 4.98
C PHE A 13 -6.03 3.39 3.50
N SER A 14 -6.13 4.62 2.98
CA SER A 14 -5.79 4.91 1.59
C SER A 14 -4.28 4.85 1.36
N ARG A 15 -3.86 4.30 0.21
CA ARG A 15 -2.46 4.34 -0.25
C ARG A 15 -1.89 5.76 -0.40
N LEU A 16 -2.74 6.79 -0.48
CA LEU A 16 -2.30 8.18 -0.50
C LEU A 16 -1.90 8.69 0.89
N VAL A 17 -2.33 8.03 1.98
CA VAL A 17 -1.82 8.31 3.32
C VAL A 17 -0.41 7.77 3.46
N ILE A 18 -0.23 6.47 3.18
CA ILE A 18 1.06 5.80 3.05
C ILE A 18 0.82 4.52 2.24
N ASP A 19 1.67 4.21 1.26
CA ASP A 19 1.42 3.09 0.36
C ASP A 19 1.97 1.77 0.93
N PRO A 20 1.12 0.81 1.36
CA PRO A 20 1.60 -0.46 1.92
C PRO A 20 2.21 -1.40 0.86
N ASN A 21 2.19 -1.03 -0.41
CA ASN A 21 2.81 -1.78 -1.51
C ASN A 21 4.11 -1.11 -2.01
N ARG A 22 4.80 -0.41 -1.12
CA ARG A 22 6.10 0.24 -1.33
C ARG A 22 7.01 -0.09 -0.16
N GLY A 23 8.29 -0.35 -0.43
CA GLY A 23 9.26 -0.55 0.65
C GLY A 23 9.43 0.70 1.50
N GLU A 24 9.94 0.56 2.74
CA GLU A 24 10.12 1.72 3.62
C GLU A 24 11.02 2.78 2.97
N ASP A 25 12.05 2.39 2.23
CA ASP A 25 12.99 3.32 1.58
C ASP A 25 12.52 3.85 0.22
N ASP A 26 11.32 3.47 -0.24
CA ASP A 26 10.81 3.92 -1.52
C ASP A 26 10.37 5.40 -1.44
N PRO A 27 10.83 6.26 -2.37
CA PRO A 27 10.49 7.69 -2.35
C PRO A 27 9.00 7.98 -2.58
N THR A 28 8.25 7.00 -3.08
CA THR A 28 6.81 7.06 -3.33
C THR A 28 5.96 6.47 -2.21
N LEU A 29 6.58 5.93 -1.14
CA LEU A 29 5.88 5.45 0.06
C LEU A 29 4.95 6.51 0.65
N LEU A 30 5.46 7.74 0.77
CA LEU A 30 4.72 8.92 1.20
C LEU A 30 4.63 9.92 0.05
N MET A 31 3.84 9.55 -0.95
CA MET A 31 3.74 10.27 -2.21
C MET A 31 3.26 11.72 -2.01
N LYS A 32 3.97 12.70 -2.57
CA LYS A 32 3.58 14.12 -2.56
C LYS A 32 2.89 14.57 -3.84
N LEU A 33 3.17 13.86 -4.94
CA LEU A 33 2.67 14.15 -6.28
C LEU A 33 1.94 12.93 -6.83
N TYR A 34 0.70 13.10 -7.30
CA TYR A 34 -0.08 12.04 -7.91
C TYR A 34 -0.80 12.55 -9.16
N ASP A 35 -0.63 11.85 -10.27
CA ASP A 35 -1.25 12.14 -11.58
C ASP A 35 -1.13 13.62 -12.01
N GLY A 36 0.04 14.21 -11.80
CA GLY A 36 0.34 15.61 -12.15
C GLY A 36 -0.18 16.65 -11.14
N SER A 37 -0.76 16.23 -10.02
CA SER A 37 -1.27 17.11 -8.96
C SER A 37 -0.51 16.93 -7.64
N ILE A 38 -0.39 18.00 -6.84
CA ILE A 38 0.15 17.93 -5.48
C ILE A 38 -0.94 17.40 -4.56
N ILE A 39 -0.60 16.42 -3.72
CA ILE A 39 -1.48 15.96 -2.64
C ILE A 39 -1.39 16.98 -1.50
N PRO A 40 -2.45 17.79 -1.23
CA PRO A 40 -2.33 18.92 -0.30
C PRO A 40 -1.93 18.49 1.12
N ALA A 41 -2.40 17.33 1.58
CA ALA A 41 -2.07 16.78 2.89
C ALA A 41 -0.64 16.23 3.01
N ASN A 42 0.04 15.95 1.89
CA ASN A 42 1.38 15.35 1.91
C ASN A 42 2.48 16.32 1.50
N ARG A 43 2.16 17.48 0.92
CA ARG A 43 3.15 18.46 0.40
C ARG A 43 4.28 18.77 1.38
N HIS A 44 3.92 18.95 2.65
CA HIS A 44 4.83 19.31 3.75
C HIS A 44 5.14 18.15 4.68
N ALA A 45 4.68 16.95 4.36
CA ALA A 45 4.96 15.78 5.18
C ALA A 45 6.47 15.52 5.16
N GLY A 46 7.09 15.70 6.32
CA GLY A 46 8.51 15.49 6.58
C GLY A 46 8.77 14.17 7.30
N PRO A 47 9.99 13.97 7.82
CA PRO A 47 10.38 12.73 8.51
C PRO A 47 9.47 12.35 9.68
N ALA A 48 9.03 13.33 10.49
CA ALA A 48 8.18 13.07 11.65
C ALA A 48 6.78 12.54 11.27
N GLU A 49 6.18 13.11 10.21
CA GLU A 49 4.89 12.66 9.70
C GLU A 49 5.02 11.29 9.04
N ARG A 50 6.11 11.05 8.29
CA ARG A 50 6.44 9.74 7.73
C ARG A 50 6.52 8.68 8.82
N GLU A 51 7.27 8.96 9.89
CA GLU A 51 7.44 8.03 11.00
C GLU A 51 6.13 7.74 11.74
N THR A 52 5.30 8.78 11.93
CA THR A 52 3.97 8.63 12.52
C THR A 52 3.10 7.67 11.69
N ARG A 53 3.08 7.82 10.36
CA ARG A 53 2.30 6.95 9.47
C ARG A 53 2.88 5.54 9.38
N LEU A 54 4.21 5.42 9.40
CA LEU A 54 4.89 4.12 9.46
C LEU A 54 4.46 3.32 10.68
N THR A 55 4.56 3.96 11.85
CA THR A 55 4.24 3.34 13.14
C THR A 55 2.75 3.01 13.28
N ARG A 56 1.86 3.89 12.81
CA ARG A 56 0.41 3.71 13.03
C ARG A 56 -0.28 2.83 11.98
N LEU A 57 0.26 2.73 10.77
CA LEU A 57 -0.45 2.15 9.63
C LEU A 57 0.38 1.08 8.91
N TYR A 58 1.57 1.45 8.42
CA TYR A 58 2.38 0.61 7.55
C TYR A 58 2.95 -0.62 8.28
N ARG A 59 3.71 -0.40 9.36
CA ARG A 59 4.36 -1.51 10.09
C ARG A 59 3.35 -2.44 10.74
N PRO A 60 2.22 -1.96 11.34
CA PRO A 60 1.17 -2.85 11.81
C PRO A 60 0.56 -3.73 10.72
N TYR A 61 0.34 -3.18 9.51
CA TYR A 61 -0.13 -3.97 8.36
C TYR A 61 0.88 -5.08 7.99
N HIS A 62 2.17 -4.75 7.88
CA HIS A 62 3.21 -5.72 7.54
C HIS A 62 3.46 -6.74 8.65
N ALA A 63 3.37 -6.34 9.92
CA ALA A 63 3.48 -7.25 11.06
C ALA A 63 2.34 -8.29 11.03
N ALA A 64 1.09 -7.84 10.85
CA ALA A 64 -0.06 -8.74 10.77
C ALA A 64 0.00 -9.66 9.54
N LEU A 65 0.53 -9.19 8.40
CA LEU A 65 0.79 -10.05 7.23
C LEU A 65 1.87 -11.10 7.54
N ALA A 66 2.97 -10.70 8.16
CA ALA A 66 4.06 -11.61 8.54
C ALA A 66 3.59 -12.67 9.55
N GLU A 67 2.85 -12.26 10.58
CA GLU A 67 2.24 -13.17 11.57
C GLU A 67 1.26 -14.15 10.92
N LEU A 68 0.46 -13.69 9.95
CA LEU A 68 -0.46 -14.55 9.22
C LEU A 68 0.29 -15.57 8.34
N ALA A 69 1.32 -15.11 7.64
CA ALA A 69 2.12 -15.95 6.74
C ALA A 69 2.98 -16.97 7.50
N ALA A 70 3.46 -16.63 8.70
CA ALA A 70 4.27 -17.51 9.52
C ALA A 70 3.48 -18.67 10.17
N ARG A 71 2.15 -18.73 10.02
CA ARG A 71 1.33 -19.83 10.59
C ARG A 71 1.61 -21.18 9.94
N ARG A 72 2.17 -21.19 8.72
CA ARG A 72 2.52 -22.38 7.97
C ARG A 72 3.74 -22.13 7.10
N ASP A 73 4.57 -23.16 6.93
CA ASP A 73 5.78 -23.09 6.09
C ASP A 73 5.48 -23.14 4.58
N ASP A 74 4.28 -23.60 4.19
CA ASP A 74 3.80 -23.74 2.81
C ASP A 74 2.89 -22.59 2.36
N THR A 75 2.98 -21.42 3.00
CA THR A 75 2.11 -20.27 2.70
C THR A 75 2.34 -19.73 1.29
N ILE A 76 1.25 -19.61 0.51
CA ILE A 76 1.23 -18.91 -0.78
C ILE A 76 0.64 -17.51 -0.58
N ILE A 77 1.38 -16.47 -0.97
CA ILE A 77 0.92 -15.08 -0.89
C ILE A 77 0.37 -14.65 -2.25
N VAL A 78 -0.86 -14.13 -2.25
CA VAL A 78 -1.52 -13.57 -3.44
C VAL A 78 -1.87 -12.10 -3.20
N SER A 79 -1.20 -11.20 -3.91
CA SER A 79 -1.50 -9.75 -3.87
C SER A 79 -2.53 -9.39 -4.94
N VAL A 80 -3.68 -8.87 -4.52
CA VAL A 80 -4.78 -8.51 -5.42
C VAL A 80 -4.82 -6.99 -5.61
N HIS A 81 -4.77 -6.55 -6.86
CA HIS A 81 -4.88 -5.14 -7.24
C HIS A 81 -5.76 -4.98 -8.48
N SER A 82 -6.35 -3.80 -8.64
CA SER A 82 -7.00 -3.37 -9.87
C SER A 82 -6.31 -2.13 -10.43
N PHE A 83 -6.61 -1.79 -11.68
CA PHE A 83 -6.08 -0.60 -12.32
C PHE A 83 -7.14 0.08 -13.18
N THR A 84 -7.00 1.40 -13.35
CA THR A 84 -7.83 2.15 -14.31
C THR A 84 -7.55 1.67 -15.73
N ARG A 85 -8.61 1.41 -16.51
CA ARG A 85 -8.53 0.98 -17.92
C ARG A 85 -7.63 1.91 -18.74
N GLN A 86 -7.66 3.21 -18.46
CA GLN A 86 -6.83 4.20 -19.12
C GLN A 86 -6.32 5.22 -18.10
N LEU A 87 -5.02 5.45 -18.09
CA LEU A 87 -4.42 6.55 -17.34
C LEU A 87 -4.45 7.81 -18.19
N ARG A 88 -4.63 8.98 -17.57
CA ARG A 88 -4.71 10.26 -18.28
C ARG A 88 -3.49 10.45 -19.19
N GLY A 89 -3.73 10.71 -20.48
CA GLY A 89 -2.69 10.90 -21.49
C GLY A 89 -1.94 9.64 -21.92
N ARG A 90 -2.43 8.44 -21.59
CA ARG A 90 -1.86 7.15 -22.03
C ARG A 90 -2.87 6.36 -22.86
N LEU A 91 -2.39 5.41 -23.67
CA LEU A 91 -3.26 4.45 -24.35
C LEU A 91 -4.01 3.58 -23.32
N PRO A 92 -5.20 3.07 -23.66
CA PRO A 92 -5.88 2.08 -22.84
C PRO A 92 -4.98 0.88 -22.59
N ARG A 93 -4.99 0.39 -21.36
CA ARG A 93 -4.41 -0.91 -21.00
C ARG A 93 -5.31 -2.04 -21.56
N PRO A 94 -4.75 -3.24 -21.78
CA PRO A 94 -5.51 -4.40 -22.25
C PRO A 94 -6.81 -4.62 -21.48
#